data_AF-A0A6L7LI13-F1
#
_entry.id   AF-A0A6L7LI13-F1
#
_cell.length_a   1.000
_cell.length_b   1.000
_cell.length_c   1.000
_cell.angle_alpha   90.00
_cell.angle_beta   90.00
_cell.angle_gamma   90.00
#
_symmetry.space_group_name_H-M   'P 1'
#
loop_
_entity.id
_entity.type
_entity.pdbx_description
1 polymer ?
#
loop_
_entity_poly.entity_id
_entity_poly.type
_entity_poly.pdbx_seq_one_letter_code
_entity_poly.pdbx_strand_id
1 'polypeptide(L)' 'MKFITTAEVLEAYSQGAIGSADAIRRIGGTGFRDLLIAMANCDFPLPRGAGRESEVEREIAEALPILREHLNPVWDRAQP' A
#
# COMPACT_ATOMS: atom_id res chain seq x y z
N MET A 1 -23.50 -24.59 -4.02
CA MET A 1 -22.30 -23.82 -4.41
C MET A 1 -22.71 -22.35 -4.38
N LYS A 2 -22.17 -21.54 -3.46
CA LYS A 2 -22.51 -20.11 -3.37
C LYS A 2 -21.59 -19.36 -4.34
N PHE A 3 -22.17 -18.69 -5.34
CA PHE A 3 -21.40 -17.78 -6.19
C PHE A 3 -21.06 -16.55 -5.37
N ILE A 4 -19.77 -16.23 -5.25
CA ILE A 4 -19.30 -15.01 -4.62
C ILE A 4 -19.13 -13.98 -5.73
N THR A 5 -19.79 -12.84 -5.57
CA THR A 5 -19.71 -11.70 -6.50
C THR A 5 -18.47 -10.85 -6.20
N THR A 6 -18.01 -10.08 -7.19
CA THR A 6 -16.94 -9.10 -6.98
C THR A 6 -17.28 -8.12 -5.86
N ALA A 7 -18.55 -7.68 -5.76
CA ALA A 7 -19.00 -6.79 -4.71
C ALA A 7 -18.82 -7.38 -3.29
N GLU A 8 -19.16 -8.66 -3.09
CA GLU A 8 -18.95 -9.35 -1.82
C GLU A 8 -17.45 -9.48 -1.48
N VAL A 9 -16.57 -9.65 -2.48
CA VAL A 9 -15.11 -9.68 -2.27
C VAL A 9 -14.60 -8.31 -1.85
N LEU A 10 -15.05 -7.25 -2.52
CA LEU A 10 -14.64 -5.87 -2.21
C LEU A 10 -15.15 -5.43 -0.84
N GLU A 11 -16.37 -5.83 -0.48
CA GLU A 11 -16.92 -5.59 0.86
C GLU A 11 -16.08 -6.26 1.93
N ALA A 12 -15.78 -7.55 1.77
CA ALA A 12 -14.91 -8.29 2.70
C ALA A 12 -13.52 -7.67 2.83
N TYR A 13 -12.93 -7.18 1.72
CA TYR A 13 -11.66 -6.47 1.75
C TYR A 13 -11.78 -5.13 2.50
N SER A 14 -12.82 -4.33 2.22
CA SER A 14 -13.03 -3.03 2.87
C SER A 14 -13.24 -3.13 4.39
N GLN A 15 -13.78 -4.25 4.85
CA GLN A 15 -13.97 -4.57 6.27
C GLN A 15 -12.72 -5.20 6.92
N GLY A 16 -11.64 -5.43 6.16
CA GLY A 16 -10.43 -6.08 6.64
C GLY A 16 -10.57 -7.59 6.90
N ALA A 17 -11.65 -8.23 6.44
CA ALA A 17 -11.87 -9.66 6.60
C ALA A 17 -10.94 -10.51 5.72
N ILE A 18 -10.42 -9.93 4.63
CA ILE A 18 -9.42 -10.55 3.75
C ILE A 18 -8.30 -9.55 3.42
N GLY A 19 -7.09 -10.07 3.17
CA GLY A 19 -5.96 -9.27 2.72
C GLY A 19 -6.01 -8.93 1.23
N SER A 20 -5.21 -7.96 0.81
CA SER A 20 -5.14 -7.48 -0.58
C SER A 20 -4.78 -8.58 -1.59
N ALA A 21 -3.86 -9.49 -1.24
CA ALA A 21 -3.46 -10.59 -2.12
C ALA A 21 -4.62 -11.56 -2.42
N ASP A 22 -5.45 -11.87 -1.42
CA ASP A 22 -6.61 -12.75 -1.59
C ASP A 22 -7.73 -12.03 -2.35
N ALA A 23 -7.94 -10.73 -2.08
CA ALA A 23 -8.89 -9.91 -2.82
C ALA A 23 -8.52 -9.84 -4.33
N ILE A 24 -7.26 -9.54 -4.66
CA ILE A 24 -6.74 -9.50 -6.04
C ILE A 24 -7.00 -10.82 -6.77
N ARG A 25 -6.66 -11.95 -6.14
CA ARG A 25 -6.87 -13.28 -6.73
C ARG A 25 -8.35 -13.56 -7.00
N ARG A 26 -9.25 -13.20 -6.07
CA ARG A 26 -10.69 -13.49 -6.17
C ARG A 26 -11.41 -12.62 -7.19
N ILE A 27 -10.95 -11.39 -7.42
CA ILE A 27 -11.49 -10.52 -8.48
C ILE A 27 -10.87 -10.79 -9.86
N GLY A 28 -9.89 -11.70 -9.96
CA GLY A 28 -9.17 -12.00 -11.20
C GLY A 28 -8.16 -10.93 -11.61
N GLY A 29 -7.68 -10.12 -10.66
CA GLY A 29 -6.68 -9.09 -10.89
C GLY A 29 -5.25 -9.63 -10.90
N THR A 30 -4.33 -8.85 -11.47
CA THR A 30 -2.90 -9.15 -11.55
C THR A 30 -2.08 -8.42 -10.50
N GLY A 31 -2.63 -7.36 -9.92
CA GLY A 31 -1.95 -6.58 -8.91
C GLY A 31 -2.85 -5.62 -8.16
N PHE A 32 -2.24 -4.85 -7.25
CA PHE A 32 -2.95 -3.94 -6.37
C PHE A 32 -3.68 -2.82 -7.12
N ARG A 33 -3.16 -2.39 -8.27
CA ARG A 33 -3.83 -1.41 -9.14
C ARG A 33 -5.22 -1.88 -9.58
N ASP A 34 -5.36 -3.16 -9.92
CA ASP A 34 -6.63 -3.74 -10.38
C ASP A 34 -7.66 -3.76 -9.24
N LEU A 35 -7.20 -4.03 -8.02
CA LEU A 35 -8.03 -3.94 -6.81
C LEU A 35 -8.52 -2.50 -6.59
N LEU A 36 -7.66 -1.49 -6.74
CA LEU A 36 -8.05 -0.09 -6.59
C LEU A 36 -9.06 0.35 -7.65
N ILE A 37 -8.88 -0.08 -8.91
CA ILE A 37 -9.82 0.20 -10.00
C ILE A 37 -11.18 -0.44 -9.70
N ALA A 38 -11.19 -1.70 -9.25
CA ALA A 38 -12.42 -2.39 -8.89
C ALA A 38 -13.16 -1.71 -7.74
N MET A 39 -12.44 -1.25 -6.70
CA MET A 39 -13.03 -0.49 -5.60
C MET A 39 -13.61 0.84 -6.05
N ALA A 40 -12.88 1.59 -6.89
CA ALA A 40 -13.34 2.87 -7.42
C ALA A 40 -14.61 2.71 -8.29
N ASN A 41 -14.66 1.67 -9.14
CA ASN A 41 -15.81 1.39 -9.99
C ASN A 41 -17.06 0.93 -9.23
N CYS A 42 -16.88 0.44 -7.99
CA CYS A 42 -17.95 -0.04 -7.13
C CYS A 42 -18.25 0.91 -5.96
N ASP A 43 -17.78 2.17 -6.03
CA ASP A 43 -17.96 3.21 -5.00
C ASP A 43 -17.50 2.80 -3.59
N PHE A 44 -16.56 1.86 -3.48
CA PHE A 44 -15.94 1.51 -2.20
C PHE A 44 -14.87 2.53 -1.80
N PRO A 45 -14.73 2.82 -0.50
CA PRO A 45 -13.69 3.73 -0.02
C PRO A 45 -12.30 3.16 -0.33
N LEU A 46 -11.49 3.94 -1.05
CA LEU A 46 -10.13 3.53 -1.35
C LEU A 46 -9.30 3.43 -0.06
N PRO A 47 -8.48 2.37 0.10
CA PRO A 47 -7.61 2.24 1.25
C PRO A 47 -6.67 3.43 1.31
N ARG A 48 -6.79 4.23 2.37
CA ARG A 48 -5.85 5.31 2.67
C ARG A 48 -4.56 4.67 3.21
N GLY A 49 -3.68 4.29 2.29
CA GLY A 49 -2.30 3.92 2.62
C GLY A 49 -2.12 2.72 3.55
N ALA A 50 -3.10 1.83 3.71
CA ALA A 50 -2.90 0.54 4.39
C ALA A 50 -1.93 -0.30 3.54
N GLY A 51 -0.63 -0.26 3.89
CA GLY A 51 0.48 -0.84 3.13
C GLY A 51 1.50 0.18 2.60
N ARG A 52 1.14 1.47 2.55
CA ARG A 52 2.07 2.54 2.18
C ARG A 52 2.98 2.93 3.34
N GLU A 53 2.54 2.73 4.58
CA GLU A 53 3.35 3.02 5.77
C GLU A 53 4.60 2.13 5.82
N SER A 54 4.46 0.82 5.61
CA SER A 54 5.62 -0.10 5.56
C SER A 54 6.52 0.11 4.35
N GLU A 55 5.95 0.50 3.20
CA GLU A 55 6.74 0.78 1.99
C GLU A 55 7.50 2.10 2.12
N VAL A 56 6.85 3.14 2.67
CA VAL A 56 7.48 4.42 3.01
C VAL A 56 8.52 4.26 4.11
N GLU A 57 8.25 3.48 5.16
CA GLU A 57 9.24 3.17 6.20
C GLU A 57 10.47 2.45 5.63
N ARG A 58 10.26 1.51 4.70
CA ARG A 58 11.35 0.85 3.99
C ARG A 58 12.14 1.83 3.13
N GLU A 59 11.47 2.66 2.33
CA GLU A 59 12.11 3.68 1.49
C GLU A 59 12.91 4.68 2.36
N ILE A 60 12.37 5.07 3.52
CA ILE A 60 13.05 5.93 4.49
C ILE A 60 14.29 5.21 5.06
N ALA A 61 14.16 3.95 5.45
CA ALA A 61 15.28 3.16 5.99
C ALA A 61 16.40 2.97 4.96
N GLU A 62 16.07 2.83 3.68
CA GLU A 62 17.02 2.72 2.57
C GLU A 62 17.69 4.07 2.24
N ALA A 63 16.95 5.18 2.30
CA ALA A 63 17.46 6.51 1.97
C ALA A 63 18.30 7.14 3.10
N LEU A 64 17.98 6.84 4.37
CA LEU A 64 18.62 7.47 5.54
C LEU A 64 20.15 7.31 5.60
N PRO A 65 20.75 6.12 5.34
CA PRO A 65 22.20 5.95 5.30
C PRO A 65 22.88 6.82 4.23
N ILE A 66 22.28 6.88 3.04
CA ILE A 66 22.79 7.68 1.90
C ILE A 66 22.74 9.17 2.25
N LEU A 67 21.62 9.63 2.81
CA LEU A 67 21.44 11.00 3.28
C LEU A 67 22.45 11.34 4.38
N ARG A 68 22.70 10.46 5.36
CA ARG A 68 23.69 10.69 6.42
C ARG A 68 25.11 10.84 5.88
N GLU A 69 25.51 10.00 4.93
CA GLU A 69 26.84 10.08 4.30
C GLU A 69 27.04 11.41 3.56
N HIS A 70 26.00 11.92 2.91
CA HIS A 70 26.08 13.15 2.11
C HIS A 70 25.81 14.44 2.93
N LEU A 71 25.13 14.35 4.08
CA LEU A 71 24.82 15.47 4.96
C LEU A 71 25.82 15.65 6.11
N ASN A 72 26.56 14.62 6.53
CA ASN A 72 27.64 14.74 7.53
C ASN A 72 28.68 15.84 7.20
N PRO A 73 29.15 16.00 5.95
CA PRO A 73 30.10 17.06 5.62
C PRO A 73 29.53 18.47 5.75
N VAL A 74 28.20 18.63 5.82
CA VAL A 74 27.50 19.91 5.98
C VAL A 74 27.18 20.18 7.45
N TRP A 75 26.82 19.14 8.22
CA TRP A 75 26.51 19.24 9.64
C TRP A 75 27.76 19.56 10.49
N ASP A 76 28.91 18.96 10.16
CA ASP A 76 30.18 19.24 10.85
C ASP A 76 30.75 20.65 10.56
N ARG A 77 30.36 21.27 9.43
CA ARG A 77 30.73 22.66 9.10
C ARG A 77 29.78 23.71 9.69
N ALA A 78 28.64 23.28 10.22
CA ALA A 78 27.60 24.14 10.76
C ALA A 78 27.59 24.17 12.31
N GLN A 79 28.46 23.41 12.98
CA GLN A 79 28.71 23.54 14.41
C GLN A 79 29.67 24.73 14.67
N PRO A 80 29.32 25.67 15.56
CA PRO A 80 30.17 26.80 15.93
C PRO A 80 31.41 26.39 16.74
#